data_AF-A0AAV9FCE2-F1
#
_entry.id   AF-A0AAV9FCE2-F1
#
_cell.length_a   1.000
_cell.length_b   1.000
_cell.length_c   1.000
_cell.angle_alpha   90.00
_cell.angle_beta   90.00
_cell.angle_gamma   90.00
#
_symmetry.space_group_name_H-M   'P 1'
#
loop_
_entity.id
_entity.type
_entity.pdbx_description
1 polymer ?
#
loop_
_entity_poly.entity_id
_entity_poly.type
_entity_poly.pdbx_seq_one_letter_code
_entity_poly.pdbx_strand_id
1 'polypeptide(L)'
;MIYERLTKEFEAARAAQTEEIKLDDEQWNDGLLATIREKVHMEAERKAMEGNAKPMEGNAKPVEGNAPISLNSQPRAKTTYRVGNKVICCLEGARIGILYETSFAGEPYEIYHVVLKSKSFLEKMTVIQHTVPFFLPIRDAENDHLSSNAMKFIDYVGAILQGFVDRREQVRLIKELYGNQIRELYHTLSYNMIEFTVDDFDCRVTISLRYADLVLTLPSRIRVLAWPVHPSKKISSTDASGTGSILAQSTPSRLPFAEDLLRTLCLPEAYAEIVLNLPPVLQQIFPHLKDD
;
A
#
# COMPACT_ATOMS: atom_id res chain seq x y z
N MET A 1 2.51 13.37 -17.53
CA MET A 1 2.88 12.02 -17.03
C MET A 1 1.64 11.13 -16.88
N ILE A 2 1.76 9.79 -16.73
CA ILE A 2 0.60 8.87 -16.57
C ILE A 2 -0.28 9.29 -15.38
N TYR A 3 0.34 9.68 -14.27
CA TYR A 3 -0.35 10.15 -13.07
C TYR A 3 -1.32 11.29 -13.36
N GLU A 4 -0.84 12.42 -13.90
CA GLU A 4 -1.68 13.59 -14.21
C GLU A 4 -2.83 13.28 -15.18
N ARG A 5 -2.57 12.40 -16.16
CA ARG A 5 -3.60 11.99 -17.11
C ARG A 5 -4.69 11.18 -16.42
N LEU A 6 -4.32 10.20 -15.60
CA LEU A 6 -5.28 9.38 -14.87
C LEU A 6 -6.05 10.22 -13.84
N THR A 7 -5.38 11.09 -13.09
CA THR A 7 -6.05 12.02 -12.16
C THR A 7 -7.14 12.83 -12.86
N LYS A 8 -6.80 13.48 -13.99
CA LYS A 8 -7.78 14.27 -14.77
C LYS A 8 -8.92 13.40 -15.31
N GLU A 9 -8.63 12.18 -15.75
CA GLU A 9 -9.63 11.26 -16.26
C GLU A 9 -10.62 10.82 -15.17
N PHE A 10 -10.12 10.48 -13.98
CA PHE A 10 -10.97 10.11 -12.84
C PHE A 10 -11.75 11.31 -12.29
N GLU A 11 -11.14 12.50 -12.25
CA GLU A 11 -11.85 13.73 -11.90
C GLU A 11 -12.98 14.05 -12.89
N ALA A 12 -12.75 13.89 -14.19
CA ALA A 12 -13.79 14.07 -15.20
C ALA A 12 -14.90 13.00 -15.08
N ALA A 13 -14.54 11.75 -14.77
CA ALA A 13 -15.52 10.70 -14.51
C ALA A 13 -16.38 11.00 -13.27
N ARG A 14 -15.76 11.52 -12.20
CA ARG A 14 -16.43 11.96 -10.98
C ARG A 14 -17.28 13.21 -11.20
N ALA A 15 -16.83 14.17 -12.01
CA ALA A 15 -17.61 15.37 -12.33
C ALA A 15 -18.82 15.07 -13.22
N ALA A 16 -18.71 14.07 -14.10
CA ALA A 16 -19.80 13.62 -14.94
C ALA A 16 -20.73 12.61 -14.25
N GLN A 17 -20.39 12.19 -13.03
CA GLN A 17 -21.17 11.25 -12.23
C GLN A 17 -22.53 11.84 -11.88
N THR A 18 -23.57 11.01 -11.95
CA THR A 18 -24.93 11.37 -11.55
C THR A 18 -25.38 10.69 -10.27
N GLU A 19 -24.72 9.59 -9.89
CA GLU A 19 -25.10 8.77 -8.74
C GLU A 19 -23.86 8.11 -8.12
N GLU A 20 -23.77 8.08 -6.77
CA GLU A 20 -22.78 7.31 -6.01
C GLU A 20 -23.50 6.22 -5.21
N ILE A 21 -23.19 4.96 -5.49
CA ILE A 21 -23.72 3.82 -4.73
C ILE A 21 -22.65 3.38 -3.75
N LYS A 22 -22.93 3.53 -2.45
CA LYS A 22 -22.11 2.94 -1.38
C LYS A 22 -22.52 1.49 -1.21
N LEU A 23 -21.55 0.60 -1.32
CA LEU A 23 -21.73 -0.84 -1.24
C LEU A 23 -21.25 -1.34 0.12
N ASP A 24 -22.01 -2.26 0.67
CA ASP A 24 -21.59 -3.10 1.80
C ASP A 24 -20.84 -4.36 1.30
N ASP A 25 -20.38 -5.18 2.25
CA ASP A 25 -19.62 -6.40 1.96
C ASP A 25 -20.44 -7.47 1.24
N GLU A 26 -21.77 -7.45 1.33
CA GLU A 26 -22.64 -8.42 0.65
C GLU A 26 -22.86 -8.03 -0.82
N GLN A 27 -23.01 -6.72 -1.07
CA GLN A 27 -23.20 -6.16 -2.41
C GLN A 27 -21.92 -6.13 -3.25
N TRP A 28 -20.76 -6.10 -2.60
CA TRP A 28 -19.45 -6.18 -3.27
C TRP A 28 -19.13 -7.61 -3.68
N ASN A 29 -19.30 -7.93 -4.96
CA ASN A 29 -19.01 -9.25 -5.52
C ASN A 29 -18.66 -9.20 -7.01
N ASP A 30 -18.15 -10.31 -7.56
CA ASP A 30 -17.78 -10.43 -8.98
C ASP A 30 -18.98 -10.27 -9.93
N GLY A 31 -20.21 -10.54 -9.48
CA GLY A 31 -21.42 -10.32 -10.28
C GLY A 31 -21.68 -8.84 -10.55
N LEU A 32 -21.43 -7.98 -9.56
CA LEU A 32 -21.43 -6.53 -9.77
C LEU A 32 -20.34 -6.12 -10.77
N LEU A 33 -19.11 -6.63 -10.63
CA LEU A 33 -18.03 -6.31 -11.57
C LEU A 33 -18.34 -6.76 -13.00
N ALA A 34 -18.99 -7.91 -13.18
CA ALA A 34 -19.48 -8.36 -14.48
C ALA A 34 -20.52 -7.38 -15.05
N THR A 35 -21.43 -6.87 -14.22
CA THR A 35 -22.42 -5.86 -14.63
C THR A 35 -21.75 -4.54 -15.04
N ILE A 36 -20.77 -4.06 -14.28
CA ILE A 36 -19.99 -2.86 -14.62
C ILE A 36 -19.24 -3.07 -15.94
N ARG A 37 -18.63 -4.25 -16.10
CA ARG A 37 -17.92 -4.64 -17.31
C ARG A 37 -18.82 -4.66 -18.54
N GLU A 38 -20.02 -5.23 -18.43
CA GLU A 38 -21.01 -5.22 -19.51
C GLU A 38 -21.39 -3.79 -19.89
N LYS A 39 -21.68 -2.94 -18.90
CA LYS A 39 -22.02 -1.51 -19.12
C LYS A 39 -20.95 -0.76 -19.91
N VAL A 40 -19.66 -0.92 -19.58
CA VAL A 40 -18.58 -0.21 -20.28
C VAL A 40 -18.36 -0.71 -21.71
N HIS A 41 -18.63 -1.99 -21.98
CA HIS A 41 -18.57 -2.55 -23.34
C HIS A 41 -19.75 -2.08 -24.19
N MET A 42 -20.97 -2.18 -23.68
CA MET A 42 -22.17 -1.71 -24.37
C MET A 42 -22.08 -0.22 -24.73
N GLU A 43 -21.54 0.60 -23.82
CA GLU A 43 -21.34 2.03 -24.06
C GLU A 43 -20.25 2.30 -25.12
N ALA A 44 -19.18 1.50 -25.14
CA ALA A 44 -18.13 1.62 -26.14
C ALA A 44 -18.62 1.21 -27.55
N GLU A 45 -19.39 0.13 -27.65
CA GLU A 45 -20.00 -0.32 -28.90
C GLU A 45 -20.99 0.70 -29.44
N ARG A 46 -21.86 1.26 -28.57
CA ARG A 46 -22.80 2.33 -28.92
C ARG A 46 -22.08 3.55 -29.49
N LYS A 47 -21.05 4.04 -28.81
CA LYS A 47 -20.25 5.19 -29.29
C LYS A 47 -19.54 4.88 -30.61
N ALA A 48 -19.11 3.64 -30.85
CA ALA A 48 -18.52 3.24 -32.12
C ALA A 48 -19.56 3.23 -33.26
N MET A 49 -20.80 2.82 -32.99
CA MET A 49 -21.91 2.88 -33.97
C MET A 49 -22.30 4.33 -34.30
N GLU A 50 -22.34 5.21 -33.30
CA GLU A 50 -22.62 6.64 -33.48
C GLU A 50 -21.50 7.37 -34.23
N GLY A 51 -20.24 7.05 -33.94
CA GLY A 51 -19.08 7.61 -34.65
C GLY A 51 -18.97 7.15 -36.11
N ASN A 52 -19.51 5.98 -36.44
CA ASN A 52 -19.56 5.45 -37.82
C ASN A 52 -20.77 5.95 -38.62
N ALA A 53 -21.75 6.59 -37.98
CA ALA A 53 -22.82 7.29 -38.67
C ALA A 53 -22.26 8.58 -39.29
N LYS A 54 -21.73 8.50 -40.52
CA LYS A 54 -21.43 9.68 -41.32
C LYS A 54 -22.69 10.54 -41.42
N PRO A 55 -22.63 11.87 -41.24
CA PRO A 55 -23.70 12.74 -41.70
C PRO A 55 -23.73 12.59 -43.22
N MET A 56 -24.75 11.92 -43.73
CA MET A 56 -24.98 11.88 -45.16
C MET A 56 -25.36 13.31 -45.56
N GLU A 57 -24.38 14.09 -46.02
CA GLU A 57 -24.61 15.31 -46.82
C GLU A 57 -25.23 14.88 -48.14
N GLY A 58 -26.52 14.52 -48.09
CA GLY A 58 -27.36 14.23 -49.21
C GLY A 58 -28.46 15.28 -49.22
N ASN A 59 -28.39 16.17 -50.20
CA ASN A 59 -29.32 17.25 -50.47
C ASN A 59 -30.74 16.68 -50.74
N ALA A 60 -31.49 16.36 -49.68
CA ALA A 60 -32.87 15.91 -49.76
C ALA A 60 -33.74 16.83 -48.90
N LYS A 61 -34.66 17.53 -49.57
CA LYS A 61 -35.69 18.36 -48.94
C LYS A 61 -36.40 17.58 -47.82
N PRO A 62 -36.72 18.22 -46.69
CA PRO A 62 -37.44 17.55 -45.62
C PRO A 62 -38.85 17.22 -46.11
N VAL A 63 -39.17 15.92 -46.15
CA VAL A 63 -40.56 15.46 -46.19
C VAL A 63 -41.05 15.50 -44.74
N GLU A 64 -41.93 16.45 -44.45
CA GLU A 64 -42.69 16.51 -43.21
C GLU A 64 -43.42 15.18 -43.01
N GLY A 65 -43.11 14.46 -41.93
CA GLY A 65 -43.95 13.33 -41.52
C GLY A 65 -43.29 12.25 -40.69
N ASN A 66 -42.00 11.98 -40.84
CA ASN A 66 -41.31 10.94 -40.05
C ASN A 66 -39.91 11.41 -39.66
N ALA A 67 -39.82 12.12 -38.52
CA ALA A 67 -38.55 12.26 -37.84
C ALA A 67 -38.06 10.85 -37.45
N PRO A 68 -36.85 10.41 -37.85
CA PRO A 68 -36.25 9.27 -37.20
C PRO A 68 -36.11 9.67 -35.74
N ILE A 69 -36.75 8.91 -34.85
CA ILE A 69 -36.61 9.08 -33.42
C ILE A 69 -35.12 8.92 -33.14
N SER A 70 -34.40 10.03 -32.99
CA SER A 70 -33.08 10.07 -32.40
C SER A 70 -33.31 9.67 -30.95
N LEU A 71 -33.30 8.35 -30.73
CA LEU A 71 -33.69 7.71 -29.49
C LEU A 71 -32.56 8.01 -28.49
N ASN A 72 -32.74 9.14 -27.80
CA ASN A 72 -32.10 9.50 -26.55
C ASN A 72 -30.57 9.51 -26.56
N SER A 73 -30.01 10.63 -27.01
CA SER A 73 -28.78 11.19 -26.43
C SER A 73 -28.99 11.69 -24.97
N GLN A 74 -29.79 10.96 -24.18
CA GLN A 74 -29.86 11.21 -22.75
C GLN A 74 -28.49 10.82 -22.15
N PRO A 75 -27.86 11.69 -21.35
CA PRO A 75 -26.70 11.29 -20.56
C PRO A 75 -27.15 10.14 -19.66
N ARG A 76 -26.79 8.91 -20.03
CA ARG A 76 -27.07 7.75 -19.20
C ARG A 76 -26.36 7.97 -17.88
N ALA A 77 -27.07 7.78 -16.77
CA ALA A 77 -26.57 8.02 -15.43
C ALA A 77 -25.19 7.36 -15.27
N LYS A 78 -24.17 8.18 -15.01
CA LYS A 78 -22.82 7.68 -14.72
C LYS A 78 -22.78 7.35 -13.24
N THR A 79 -23.01 6.09 -12.94
CA THR A 79 -22.92 5.56 -11.57
C THR A 79 -21.45 5.31 -11.22
N THR A 80 -21.02 5.76 -10.05
CA THR A 80 -19.80 5.21 -9.42
C THR A 80 -20.19 4.38 -8.20
N TYR A 81 -19.34 3.43 -7.86
CA TYR A 81 -19.55 2.50 -6.77
C TYR A 81 -18.43 2.70 -5.75
N ARG A 82 -18.79 2.88 -4.48
CA ARG A 82 -17.83 3.03 -3.39
C ARG A 82 -17.89 1.80 -2.48
N VAL A 83 -16.74 1.16 -2.29
CA VAL A 83 -16.55 0.00 -1.40
C VAL A 83 -15.43 0.34 -0.43
N GLY A 84 -15.79 0.70 0.79
CA GLY A 84 -14.83 1.24 1.76
C GLY A 84 -14.06 2.43 1.18
N ASN A 85 -12.74 2.28 1.08
CA ASN A 85 -11.81 3.28 0.56
C ASN A 85 -11.53 3.17 -0.95
N LYS A 86 -12.36 2.42 -1.69
CA LYS A 86 -12.21 2.19 -3.13
C LYS A 86 -13.39 2.78 -3.88
N VAL A 87 -13.12 3.45 -4.99
CA VAL A 87 -14.13 3.97 -5.92
C VAL A 87 -13.97 3.34 -7.28
N ILE A 88 -15.02 2.68 -7.76
CA ILE A 88 -15.08 2.03 -9.06
C ILE A 88 -15.94 2.88 -10.00
N CYS A 89 -15.41 3.22 -11.16
CA CYS A 89 -16.09 4.04 -12.16
C CYS A 89 -15.96 3.47 -13.57
N CYS A 90 -16.98 3.75 -14.39
CA CYS A 90 -16.96 3.46 -15.82
C CYS A 90 -16.13 4.52 -16.55
N LEU A 91 -15.09 4.10 -17.27
CA LEU A 91 -14.26 4.97 -18.10
C LEU A 91 -14.53 4.73 -19.59
N GLU A 92 -14.14 5.68 -20.44
CA GLU A 92 -14.38 5.58 -21.88
C GLU A 92 -13.57 4.45 -22.54
N GLY A 93 -14.12 3.83 -23.59
CA GLY A 93 -13.40 2.82 -24.39
C GLY A 93 -13.32 1.45 -23.72
N ALA A 94 -14.41 1.00 -23.11
CA ALA A 94 -14.55 -0.28 -22.41
C ALA A 94 -13.55 -0.47 -21.26
N ARG A 95 -13.35 0.59 -20.47
CA ARG A 95 -12.40 0.62 -19.35
C ARG A 95 -13.12 0.77 -18.02
N ILE A 96 -12.60 0.09 -17.00
CA ILE A 96 -13.05 0.23 -15.62
C ILE A 96 -11.93 0.94 -14.85
N GLY A 97 -12.26 2.07 -14.25
CA GLY A 97 -11.37 2.81 -13.37
C GLY A 97 -11.58 2.40 -11.93
N ILE A 98 -10.49 2.22 -11.20
CA ILE A 98 -10.48 1.97 -9.76
C ILE A 98 -9.57 3.00 -9.12
N LEU A 99 -10.11 3.72 -8.16
CA LEU A 99 -9.40 4.69 -7.34
C LEU A 99 -9.31 4.12 -5.92
N TYR A 100 -8.10 4.08 -5.37
CA TYR A 100 -7.81 3.67 -4.01
C TYR A 100 -7.44 4.90 -3.19
N GLU A 101 -8.23 5.20 -2.17
CA GLU A 101 -7.96 6.25 -1.18
C GLU A 101 -7.25 5.60 0.00
N THR A 102 -5.99 5.96 0.25
CA THR A 102 -5.30 5.52 1.46
C THR A 102 -5.57 6.50 2.59
N SER A 103 -5.47 6.02 3.82
CA SER A 103 -5.57 6.87 5.00
C SER A 103 -4.43 6.59 5.96
N PHE A 104 -4.10 7.53 6.82
CA PHE A 104 -3.17 7.31 7.92
C PHE A 104 -3.66 8.06 9.15
N ALA A 105 -3.71 7.39 10.29
CA ALA A 105 -4.29 7.93 11.54
C ALA A 105 -5.72 8.49 11.38
N GLY A 106 -6.53 7.88 10.50
CA GLY A 106 -7.92 8.29 10.23
C GLY A 106 -8.08 9.38 9.17
N GLU A 107 -6.98 10.01 8.73
CA GLU A 107 -7.00 11.09 7.74
C GLU A 107 -6.70 10.57 6.32
N PRO A 108 -7.40 11.04 5.28
CA PRO A 108 -7.06 10.72 3.89
C PRO A 108 -5.63 11.17 3.55
N TYR A 109 -4.89 10.33 2.83
CA TYR A 109 -3.47 10.56 2.56
C TYR A 109 -3.15 10.61 1.06
N GLU A 110 -2.99 9.46 0.42
CA GLU A 110 -2.64 9.37 -1.00
C GLU A 110 -3.73 8.64 -1.80
N ILE A 111 -3.82 9.00 -3.09
CA ILE A 111 -4.74 8.39 -4.04
C ILE A 111 -3.96 7.64 -5.11
N TYR A 112 -4.37 6.40 -5.36
CA TYR A 112 -3.82 5.55 -6.42
C TYR A 112 -4.91 5.15 -7.41
N HIS A 113 -4.50 4.98 -8.67
CA HIS A 113 -5.41 4.64 -9.76
C HIS A 113 -4.98 3.32 -10.40
N VAL A 114 -5.94 2.48 -10.74
CA VAL A 114 -5.77 1.29 -11.57
C VAL A 114 -6.86 1.30 -12.63
N VAL A 115 -6.47 1.01 -13.87
CA VAL A 115 -7.39 0.93 -14.99
C VAL A 115 -7.36 -0.48 -15.56
N LEU A 116 -8.54 -1.09 -15.56
CA LEU A 116 -8.78 -2.41 -16.11
C LEU A 116 -9.41 -2.30 -17.49
N LYS A 117 -9.03 -3.22 -18.38
CA LYS A 117 -9.64 -3.35 -19.71
C LYS A 117 -9.77 -4.81 -20.08
N SER A 118 -10.74 -5.10 -20.93
CA SER A 118 -10.83 -6.36 -21.67
C SER A 118 -11.14 -6.02 -23.12
N LYS A 119 -10.70 -6.85 -24.09
CA LYS A 119 -11.00 -6.58 -25.51
C LYS A 119 -12.46 -6.85 -25.85
N SER A 120 -13.05 -7.86 -25.20
CA SER A 120 -14.47 -8.19 -25.28
C SER A 120 -14.98 -8.58 -23.89
N PHE A 121 -16.29 -8.74 -23.73
CA PHE A 121 -16.89 -9.23 -22.49
C PHE A 121 -16.42 -10.64 -22.09
N LEU A 122 -16.05 -11.49 -23.07
CA LEU A 122 -15.66 -12.88 -22.85
C LEU A 122 -14.15 -13.07 -22.59
N GLU A 123 -13.33 -12.08 -22.92
CA GLU A 123 -11.88 -12.20 -22.76
C GLU A 123 -11.39 -12.00 -21.31
N LYS A 124 -10.11 -12.27 -21.04
CA LYS A 124 -9.53 -11.95 -19.73
C LYS A 124 -9.46 -10.43 -19.54
N MET A 125 -9.75 -9.96 -18.32
CA MET A 125 -9.52 -8.58 -17.91
C MET A 125 -8.05 -8.39 -17.51
N THR A 126 -7.46 -7.27 -17.90
CA THR A 126 -6.05 -6.95 -17.64
C THR A 126 -5.86 -5.53 -17.13
N VAL A 127 -4.76 -5.31 -16.41
CA VAL A 127 -4.33 -3.99 -15.95
C VAL A 127 -3.57 -3.28 -17.08
N ILE A 128 -4.17 -2.21 -17.61
CA ILE A 128 -3.58 -1.45 -18.72
C ILE A 128 -2.78 -0.24 -18.27
N GLN A 129 -3.18 0.40 -17.16
CA GLN A 129 -2.55 1.61 -16.62
C GLN A 129 -2.74 1.66 -15.11
N HIS A 130 -1.76 2.19 -14.38
CA HIS A 130 -1.89 2.42 -12.94
C HIS A 130 -0.90 3.50 -12.46
N THR A 131 -1.12 3.98 -11.23
CA THR A 131 -0.17 4.82 -10.48
C THR A 131 0.46 4.09 -9.30
N VAL A 132 0.19 2.79 -9.15
CA VAL A 132 0.80 1.93 -8.11
C VAL A 132 2.33 1.97 -8.23
N PRO A 133 3.08 2.19 -7.13
CA PRO A 133 4.54 2.20 -7.13
C PRO A 133 5.14 0.93 -7.72
N PHE A 134 6.21 1.07 -8.51
CA PHE A 134 6.77 -0.04 -9.32
C PHE A 134 7.28 -1.23 -8.50
N PHE A 135 7.62 -1.01 -7.23
CA PHE A 135 8.10 -2.04 -6.31
C PHE A 135 6.96 -2.81 -5.60
N LEU A 136 5.69 -2.43 -5.82
CA LEU A 136 4.55 -3.18 -5.35
C LEU A 136 4.08 -4.19 -6.42
N PRO A 137 3.71 -5.41 -6.04
CA PRO A 137 3.54 -6.55 -6.95
C PRO A 137 2.17 -6.56 -7.65
N ILE A 138 1.81 -5.49 -8.37
CA ILE A 138 0.52 -5.42 -9.07
C ILE A 138 0.39 -6.45 -10.20
N ARG A 139 1.50 -6.81 -10.85
CA ARG A 139 1.52 -7.81 -11.93
C ARG A 139 1.33 -9.22 -11.38
N ASP A 140 1.92 -9.52 -10.23
CA ASP A 140 1.71 -10.80 -9.55
C ASP A 140 0.26 -10.90 -9.08
N ALA A 141 -0.28 -9.83 -8.47
CA ALA A 141 -1.69 -9.74 -8.10
C ALA A 141 -2.63 -9.97 -9.31
N GLU A 142 -2.33 -9.35 -10.45
CA GLU A 142 -3.07 -9.52 -11.70
C GLU A 142 -3.07 -10.97 -12.17
N ASN A 143 -1.93 -11.65 -12.08
CA ASN A 143 -1.79 -13.05 -12.48
C ASN A 143 -2.52 -13.99 -11.53
N ASP A 144 -2.41 -13.74 -10.23
CA ASP A 144 -2.91 -14.62 -9.17
C ASP A 144 -4.42 -14.51 -8.96
N HIS A 145 -4.99 -13.33 -9.19
CA HIS A 145 -6.37 -13.02 -8.78
C HIS A 145 -7.26 -12.55 -9.92
N LEU A 146 -6.80 -11.66 -10.82
CA LEU A 146 -7.72 -10.95 -11.71
C LEU A 146 -8.50 -11.86 -12.67
N SER A 147 -7.92 -12.99 -13.12
CA SER A 147 -8.61 -13.96 -13.98
C SER A 147 -9.60 -14.86 -13.26
N SER A 148 -9.42 -15.09 -11.97
CA SER A 148 -10.26 -16.02 -11.19
C SER A 148 -11.30 -15.29 -10.36
N ASN A 149 -10.93 -14.15 -9.78
CA ASN A 149 -11.76 -13.36 -8.89
C ASN A 149 -11.29 -11.89 -8.94
N ALA A 150 -12.01 -11.07 -9.69
CA ALA A 150 -11.64 -9.67 -9.90
C ALA A 150 -11.82 -8.86 -8.61
N MET A 151 -12.85 -9.16 -7.83
CA MET A 151 -13.09 -8.59 -6.50
C MET A 151 -11.86 -8.75 -5.60
N LYS A 152 -11.33 -9.97 -5.50
CA LYS A 152 -10.13 -10.31 -4.71
C LYS A 152 -8.89 -9.57 -5.19
N PHE A 153 -8.72 -9.43 -6.51
CA PHE A 153 -7.63 -8.61 -7.06
C PHE A 153 -7.73 -7.15 -6.55
N ILE A 154 -8.92 -6.57 -6.65
CA ILE A 154 -9.18 -5.17 -6.26
C ILE A 154 -8.94 -4.98 -4.75
N ASP A 155 -9.47 -5.88 -3.92
CA ASP A 155 -9.27 -5.80 -2.47
C ASP A 155 -7.80 -5.98 -2.09
N TYR A 156 -7.11 -6.94 -2.70
CA TYR A 156 -5.69 -7.17 -2.44
C TYR A 156 -4.83 -5.97 -2.82
N VAL A 157 -5.06 -5.34 -3.98
CA VAL A 157 -4.34 -4.12 -4.38
C VAL A 157 -4.59 -2.97 -3.40
N GLY A 158 -5.82 -2.81 -2.92
CA GLY A 158 -6.12 -1.83 -1.88
C GLY A 158 -5.37 -2.10 -0.57
N ALA A 159 -5.31 -3.36 -0.15
CA ALA A 159 -4.64 -3.76 1.08
C ALA A 159 -3.11 -3.56 1.02
N ILE A 160 -2.44 -3.91 -0.08
CA ILE A 160 -0.99 -3.68 -0.22
C ILE A 160 -0.63 -2.19 -0.26
N LEU A 161 -1.50 -1.35 -0.85
CA LEU A 161 -1.31 0.10 -0.90
C LEU A 161 -1.46 0.71 0.50
N GLN A 162 -2.52 0.33 1.22
CA GLN A 162 -2.75 0.78 2.59
C GLN A 162 -1.60 0.36 3.51
N GLY A 163 -1.20 -0.93 3.48
CA GLY A 163 -0.07 -1.42 4.26
C GLY A 163 1.25 -0.72 3.93
N PHE A 164 1.49 -0.38 2.66
CA PHE A 164 2.66 0.41 2.26
C PHE A 164 2.65 1.81 2.87
N VAL A 165 1.53 2.52 2.79
CA VAL A 165 1.37 3.86 3.38
C VAL A 165 1.56 3.81 4.89
N ASP A 166 0.91 2.86 5.57
CA ASP A 166 1.02 2.72 7.03
C ASP A 166 2.46 2.49 7.49
N ARG A 167 3.18 1.57 6.84
CA ARG A 167 4.59 1.30 7.20
C ARG A 167 5.50 2.49 6.90
N ARG A 168 5.31 3.17 5.75
CA ARG A 168 6.09 4.36 5.40
C ARG A 168 5.86 5.48 6.40
N GLU A 169 4.61 5.76 6.74
CA GLU A 169 4.28 6.87 7.64
C GLU A 169 4.69 6.57 9.08
N GLN A 170 4.60 5.33 9.54
CA GLN A 170 5.18 4.91 10.81
C GLN A 170 6.69 5.19 10.88
N VAL A 171 7.44 4.89 9.81
CA VAL A 171 8.89 5.20 9.73
C VAL A 171 9.14 6.70 9.69
N ARG A 172 8.31 7.46 8.95
CA ARG A 172 8.37 8.92 8.92
C ARG A 172 8.19 9.52 10.31
N LEU A 173 7.19 9.04 11.06
CA LEU A 173 6.88 9.50 12.41
C LEU A 173 8.01 9.22 13.41
N ILE A 174 8.60 8.02 13.43
CA ILE A 174 9.72 7.78 14.35
C ILE A 174 10.92 8.65 14.04
N LYS A 175 11.16 8.97 12.76
CA LYS A 175 12.24 9.86 12.35
C LYS A 175 11.95 11.31 12.78
N GLU A 176 10.71 11.75 12.67
CA GLU A 176 10.27 13.09 13.09
C GLU A 176 10.32 13.25 14.63
N LEU A 177 9.82 12.26 15.37
CA LEU A 177 9.69 12.32 16.83
C LEU A 177 11.00 11.98 17.56
N TYR A 178 11.78 11.02 17.04
CA TYR A 178 12.91 10.42 17.73
C TYR A 178 14.19 10.39 16.89
N GLY A 179 14.26 11.15 15.80
CA GLY A 179 15.39 11.13 14.86
C GLY A 179 16.74 11.50 15.46
N ASN A 180 16.78 12.16 16.62
CA ASN A 180 18.01 12.44 17.37
C ASN A 180 18.57 11.23 18.13
N GLN A 181 17.72 10.24 18.43
CA GLN A 181 18.09 9.00 19.12
C GLN A 181 18.39 7.86 18.13
N ILE A 182 17.80 7.94 16.93
CA ILE A 182 17.95 6.95 15.87
C ILE A 182 19.19 7.27 15.03
N ARG A 183 20.07 6.27 14.84
CA ARG A 183 21.29 6.42 14.03
C ARG A 183 21.09 5.91 12.60
N GLU A 184 21.31 4.61 12.37
CA GLU A 184 21.36 4.03 11.02
C GLU A 184 20.00 3.49 10.58
N LEU A 185 19.06 4.38 10.22
CA LEU A 185 17.74 3.96 9.72
C LEU A 185 17.79 3.53 8.26
N TYR A 186 17.59 2.24 8.03
CA TYR A 186 17.47 1.60 6.73
C TYR A 186 16.06 1.05 6.52
N HIS A 187 15.55 1.13 5.30
CA HIS A 187 14.32 0.44 4.90
C HIS A 187 14.34 0.08 3.42
N THR A 188 13.59 -0.95 3.03
CA THR A 188 13.31 -1.25 1.63
C THR A 188 12.31 -0.25 1.03
N LEU A 189 12.18 -0.21 -0.30
CA LEU A 189 11.23 0.68 -0.98
C LEU A 189 9.78 0.41 -0.59
N SER A 190 9.40 -0.86 -0.36
CA SER A 190 8.06 -1.27 0.08
C SER A 190 7.87 -1.24 1.60
N TYR A 191 8.92 -0.82 2.34
CA TYR A 191 8.96 -0.81 3.81
C TYR A 191 8.67 -2.18 4.43
N ASN A 192 8.93 -3.28 3.71
CA ASN A 192 8.77 -4.65 4.22
C ASN A 192 9.98 -5.17 4.99
N MET A 193 11.09 -4.43 4.98
CA MET A 193 12.20 -4.60 5.89
C MET A 193 12.60 -3.21 6.39
N ILE A 194 12.66 -3.05 7.70
CA ILE A 194 13.05 -1.82 8.38
C ILE A 194 14.10 -2.21 9.42
N GLU A 195 15.22 -1.51 9.43
CA GLU A 195 16.29 -1.74 10.39
C GLU A 195 16.82 -0.41 10.89
N PHE A 196 17.02 -0.28 12.19
CA PHE A 196 17.63 0.92 12.77
C PHE A 196 18.38 0.62 14.06
N THR A 197 19.25 1.55 14.43
CA THR A 197 20.06 1.47 15.64
C THR A 197 19.76 2.62 16.59
N VAL A 198 19.77 2.31 17.88
CA VAL A 198 19.66 3.26 19.00
C VAL A 198 20.86 3.02 19.91
N ASP A 199 21.51 4.08 20.37
CA ASP A 199 22.60 3.96 21.34
C ASP A 199 22.09 4.38 22.72
N ASP A 200 22.26 3.51 23.71
CA ASP A 200 21.85 3.75 25.11
C ASP A 200 22.69 2.86 26.04
N PHE A 201 23.00 3.34 27.25
CA PHE A 201 23.70 2.61 28.31
C PHE A 201 24.95 1.82 27.83
N ASP A 202 25.86 2.50 27.12
CA ASP A 202 27.05 1.92 26.46
C ASP A 202 26.76 0.69 25.58
N CYS A 203 25.53 0.57 25.12
CA CYS A 203 25.06 -0.45 24.22
C CYS A 203 24.53 0.18 22.93
N ARG A 204 24.80 -0.49 21.82
CA ARG A 204 24.12 -0.25 20.55
C ARG A 204 23.00 -1.26 20.43
N VAL A 205 21.77 -0.80 20.31
CA VAL A 205 20.59 -1.65 20.14
C VAL A 205 20.16 -1.62 18.68
N THR A 206 20.21 -2.78 18.02
CA THR A 206 19.73 -2.96 16.64
C THR A 206 18.32 -3.53 16.66
N ILE A 207 17.38 -2.82 16.02
CA ILE A 207 16.00 -3.27 15.79
C ILE A 207 15.87 -3.65 14.31
N SER A 208 15.44 -4.88 14.03
CA SER A 208 15.21 -5.38 12.67
C SER A 208 13.80 -5.95 12.54
N LEU A 209 13.01 -5.37 11.63
CA LEU A 209 11.61 -5.68 11.39
C LEU A 209 11.45 -6.23 9.98
N ARG A 210 10.73 -7.35 9.84
CA ARG A 210 10.37 -7.92 8.53
C ARG A 210 8.90 -8.26 8.47
N TYR A 211 8.29 -7.91 7.35
CA TYR A 211 6.89 -8.14 7.03
C TYR A 211 6.83 -9.25 6.00
N ALA A 212 6.24 -10.39 6.38
CA ALA A 212 6.15 -11.55 5.50
C ALA A 212 5.15 -11.33 4.35
N ASP A 213 4.18 -10.43 4.57
CA ASP A 213 3.15 -10.04 3.62
C ASP A 213 3.05 -8.50 3.58
N LEU A 214 2.89 -7.93 2.39
CA LEU A 214 2.79 -6.49 2.16
C LEU A 214 1.46 -5.89 2.58
N VAL A 215 0.45 -6.70 2.88
CA VAL A 215 -0.82 -6.23 3.47
C VAL A 215 -0.70 -5.90 4.96
N LEU A 216 0.36 -6.39 5.64
CA LEU A 216 0.49 -6.26 7.09
C LEU A 216 1.02 -4.89 7.51
N THR A 217 0.41 -4.30 8.52
CA THR A 217 0.88 -3.05 9.15
C THR A 217 1.83 -3.29 10.32
N LEU A 218 1.85 -4.52 10.87
CA LEU A 218 2.75 -4.96 11.94
C LEU A 218 3.73 -6.03 11.44
N PRO A 219 4.97 -6.05 11.95
CA PRO A 219 6.02 -6.95 11.48
C PRO A 219 5.74 -8.40 11.87
N SER A 220 6.01 -9.33 10.96
CA SER A 220 5.86 -10.77 11.18
C SER A 220 7.09 -11.41 11.82
N ARG A 221 8.27 -10.82 11.61
CA ARG A 221 9.53 -11.25 12.21
C ARG A 221 10.24 -10.04 12.78
N ILE A 222 10.63 -10.15 14.04
CA ILE A 222 11.20 -9.07 14.83
C ILE A 222 12.47 -9.61 15.48
N ARG A 223 13.54 -8.82 15.44
CA ARG A 223 14.77 -9.12 16.15
C ARG A 223 15.28 -7.83 16.78
N VAL A 224 15.45 -7.85 18.10
CA VAL A 224 16.05 -6.74 18.85
C VAL A 224 17.27 -7.25 19.60
N LEU A 225 18.43 -6.67 19.32
CA LEU A 225 19.72 -7.07 19.91
C LEU A 225 20.43 -5.88 20.52
N ALA A 226 20.92 -6.02 21.74
CA ALA A 226 21.81 -5.08 22.39
C ALA A 226 23.26 -5.55 22.31
N TRP A 227 24.14 -4.68 21.82
CA TRP A 227 25.57 -4.89 21.66
C TRP A 227 26.34 -3.98 22.61
N PRO A 228 27.07 -4.50 23.61
CA PRO A 228 27.90 -3.65 24.45
C PRO A 228 29.07 -3.08 23.61
N VAL A 229 29.19 -1.75 23.61
CA VAL A 229 30.14 -0.96 22.80
C VAL A 229 31.57 -1.07 23.33
N HIS A 230 31.72 -1.33 24.65
CA HIS A 230 33.01 -1.54 25.31
C HIS A 230 33.05 -2.89 26.05
N PRO A 231 33.32 -4.01 25.35
CA PRO A 231 33.47 -5.33 26.01
C PRO A 231 34.71 -5.44 26.92
N SER A 232 35.61 -4.46 26.89
CA SER A 232 36.93 -4.49 27.50
C SER A 232 36.97 -3.86 28.89
N LYS A 233 36.20 -4.40 29.83
CA LYS A 233 36.60 -4.43 31.26
C LYS A 233 36.36 -5.83 31.81
N LYS A 234 37.02 -6.81 31.20
CA LYS A 234 37.22 -8.12 31.82
C LYS A 234 38.23 -7.92 32.95
N ILE A 235 37.76 -7.83 34.19
CA ILE A 235 38.62 -7.78 35.37
C ILE A 235 39.51 -9.03 35.37
N SER A 236 40.82 -8.78 35.41
CA SER A 236 41.87 -9.73 35.70
C SER A 236 41.70 -10.32 37.10
N SER A 237 41.63 -11.65 37.22
CA SER A 237 42.29 -12.37 38.30
C SER A 237 42.43 -13.86 37.95
N THR A 238 43.68 -14.34 38.12
CA THR A 238 44.22 -15.71 38.09
C THR A 238 44.56 -16.34 36.73
N ASP A 239 45.81 -16.08 36.32
CA ASP A 239 46.83 -17.00 35.77
C ASP A 239 46.45 -18.05 34.72
N ALA A 240 46.94 -17.87 33.48
CA ALA A 240 47.94 -18.75 32.84
C ALA A 240 48.16 -18.40 31.35
N SER A 241 49.43 -18.19 31.01
CA SER A 241 50.11 -18.26 29.70
C SER A 241 49.31 -18.15 28.38
N GLY A 242 49.73 -17.18 27.56
CA GLY A 242 50.16 -17.48 26.18
C GLY A 242 49.12 -17.31 25.06
N THR A 243 49.50 -16.46 24.10
CA THR A 243 49.06 -16.41 22.69
C THR A 243 47.68 -15.81 22.36
N GLY A 244 47.72 -14.72 21.58
CA GLY A 244 46.63 -14.28 20.71
C GLY A 244 45.62 -13.33 21.35
N SER A 245 45.78 -12.04 21.12
CA SER A 245 44.71 -11.03 21.26
C SER A 245 43.60 -11.31 20.25
N ILE A 246 42.75 -12.30 20.54
CA ILE A 246 41.44 -12.43 19.90
C ILE A 246 40.58 -11.36 20.57
N LEU A 247 40.21 -10.33 19.81
CA LEU A 247 39.16 -9.37 20.19
C LEU A 247 38.00 -10.17 20.79
N ALA A 248 37.77 -10.05 22.10
CA ALA A 248 36.64 -10.68 22.75
C ALA A 248 35.38 -10.11 22.11
N GLN A 249 34.77 -10.86 21.19
CA GLN A 249 33.55 -10.44 20.51
C GLN A 249 32.47 -10.33 21.57
N SER A 250 31.99 -9.10 21.79
CA SER A 250 30.85 -8.85 22.66
C SER A 250 29.65 -9.65 22.13
N THR A 251 29.16 -10.58 22.94
CA THR A 251 28.00 -11.39 22.55
C THR A 251 26.75 -10.53 22.69
N PRO A 252 25.93 -10.38 21.63
CA PRO A 252 24.72 -9.59 21.70
C PRO A 252 23.67 -10.28 22.58
N SER A 253 22.93 -9.49 23.34
CA SER A 253 21.79 -9.96 24.11
C SER A 253 20.49 -9.63 23.38
N ARG A 254 19.62 -10.62 23.21
CA ARG A 254 18.28 -10.42 22.64
C ARG A 254 17.40 -9.70 23.67
N LEU A 255 16.50 -8.82 23.21
CA LEU A 255 15.56 -8.10 24.07
C LEU A 255 14.11 -8.54 23.79
N PRO A 256 13.60 -9.63 24.41
CA PRO A 256 12.26 -10.14 24.15
C PRO A 256 11.15 -9.12 24.42
N PHE A 257 11.27 -8.31 25.48
CA PHE A 257 10.26 -7.30 25.81
C PHE A 257 10.00 -6.32 24.66
N ALA A 258 11.07 -5.87 23.99
CA ALA A 258 10.99 -4.97 22.86
C ALA A 258 10.37 -5.66 21.63
N GLU A 259 10.70 -6.93 21.41
CA GLU A 259 10.10 -7.72 20.34
C GLU A 259 8.61 -7.97 20.54
N ASP A 260 8.15 -8.12 21.79
CA ASP A 260 6.75 -8.31 22.12
C ASP A 260 5.95 -7.01 21.88
N LEU A 261 6.48 -5.86 22.29
CA LEU A 261 5.88 -4.55 22.01
C LEU A 261 5.73 -4.30 20.50
N LEU A 262 6.79 -4.56 19.73
CA LEU A 262 6.80 -4.40 18.26
C LEU A 262 5.86 -5.38 17.53
N ARG A 263 5.40 -6.44 18.21
CA ARG A 263 4.44 -7.40 17.64
C ARG A 263 3.00 -6.92 17.75
N THR A 264 2.70 -6.05 18.72
CA THR A 264 1.33 -5.67 19.07
C THR A 264 1.04 -4.19 18.87
N LEU A 265 2.05 -3.33 18.92
CA LEU A 265 1.92 -1.88 18.81
C LEU A 265 2.49 -1.37 17.49
N CYS A 266 2.01 -0.22 17.02
CA CYS A 266 2.62 0.44 15.87
C CYS A 266 4.04 0.92 16.23
N LEU A 267 4.89 1.09 15.22
CA LEU A 267 6.31 1.36 15.42
C LEU A 267 6.59 2.61 16.30
N PRO A 268 5.89 3.76 16.14
CA PRO A 268 6.08 4.90 17.05
C PRO A 268 5.75 4.61 18.51
N GLU A 269 4.62 3.95 18.78
CA GLU A 269 4.19 3.59 20.13
C GLU A 269 5.12 2.56 20.76
N ALA A 270 5.47 1.50 20.01
CA ALA A 270 6.42 0.49 20.45
C ALA A 270 7.78 1.11 20.77
N TYR A 271 8.26 2.04 19.95
CA TYR A 271 9.54 2.71 20.17
C TYR A 271 9.53 3.53 21.47
N ALA A 272 8.46 4.30 21.72
CA ALA A 272 8.32 5.08 22.95
C ALA A 272 8.43 4.18 24.20
N GLU A 273 7.69 3.07 24.21
CA GLU A 273 7.73 2.09 25.30
C GLU A 273 9.10 1.40 25.43
N ILE A 274 9.77 1.11 24.31
CA ILE A 274 11.11 0.51 24.32
C ILE A 274 12.09 1.43 25.01
N VAL A 275 12.20 2.69 24.58
CA VAL A 275 13.20 3.63 25.11
C VAL A 275 12.97 3.92 26.60
N LEU A 276 11.71 3.97 27.05
CA LEU A 276 11.39 4.16 28.47
C LEU A 276 11.91 3.00 29.35
N ASN A 277 11.86 1.77 28.84
CA ASN A 277 12.23 0.57 29.59
C ASN A 277 13.65 0.07 29.30
N LEU A 278 14.34 0.65 28.31
CA LEU A 278 15.63 0.18 27.84
C LEU A 278 16.74 0.33 28.88
N PRO A 279 16.94 1.48 29.56
CA PRO A 279 18.01 1.63 30.55
C PRO A 279 17.98 0.61 31.70
N PRO A 280 16.86 0.38 32.42
CA PRO A 280 16.84 -0.58 33.52
C PRO A 280 17.04 -2.02 33.04
N VAL A 281 16.57 -2.37 31.83
CA VAL A 281 16.78 -3.71 31.26
C VAL A 281 18.24 -3.92 30.87
N LEU A 282 18.88 -2.95 30.20
CA LEU A 282 20.29 -3.05 29.84
C LEU A 282 21.19 -3.12 31.08
N GLN A 283 20.86 -2.40 32.16
CA GLN A 283 21.56 -2.50 33.44
C GLN A 283 21.50 -3.90 34.07
N GLN A 284 20.38 -4.60 33.93
CA GLN A 284 20.23 -5.97 34.46
C GLN A 284 21.00 -6.99 33.63
N ILE A 285 21.02 -6.81 32.30
CA ILE A 285 21.73 -7.71 31.38
C ILE A 285 23.25 -7.48 31.43
N PHE A 286 23.68 -6.22 31.54
CA PHE A 286 25.08 -5.79 31.52
C PHE A 286 25.43 -4.98 32.78
N PRO A 287 25.41 -5.58 33.98
CA PRO A 287 25.63 -4.85 35.24
C PRO A 287 27.04 -4.26 35.38
N HIS A 288 28.01 -4.78 34.62
CA HIS A 288 29.41 -4.37 34.63
C HIS A 288 29.69 -3.08 33.85
N LEU A 289 28.71 -2.54 33.12
CA LEU A 289 28.84 -1.24 32.44
C LEU A 289 28.54 -0.05 33.38
N LYS A 290 28.34 -0.27 34.68
CA LYS A 290 28.10 0.79 35.68
C LYS A 290 29.36 1.47 36.23
N ASP A 291 30.54 0.88 36.03
CA ASP A 291 31.78 1.36 36.66
C ASP A 291 32.54 2.31 35.71
N ASP A 292 32.01 3.53 35.54
CA ASP A 292 32.75 4.74 35.14
C ASP A 292 32.10 6.01 35.73
#